data_AF-N9RI23-F1
#
_entry.id   AF-N9RI23-F1
#
_cell.length_a   1.000
_cell.length_b   1.000
_cell.length_c   1.000
_cell.angle_alpha   90.00
_cell.angle_beta   90.00
_cell.angle_gamma   90.00
#
_symmetry.space_group_name_H-M   'P 1'
#
loop_
_entity.id
_entity.type
_entity.pdbx_description
1 polymer ?
#
loop_
_entity_poly.entity_id
_entity_poly.type
_entity_poly.pdbx_seq_one_letter_code
_entity_poly.pdbx_strand_id
1 'polypeptide(L)'
;MKTLAIAMACHLINTAYCQSLGDMSQPSWDDAPEQQRQSMVSGVEMHLANPDATPEQTHESWYKSKEAEGWKYGEVKDLEKKEHPCFLPYDELPLEQKAKDYLFRATVHALKNMPDEDEFLALSAEVVSLRQKVVYQKNVAISSAQPAPIAQAMKPIGTPIQYIGNKSLYKDHLYGSALTFEQGQVRTVPSDLAASLLKHPEFKLYIGDESPILPASEDQLQTDDTSAILAKSNAAKKEESELEQRVFDEIETVGKMTKAGVIEYVQTKYNQKLSPQLSLTQLREKAADCINQFGLV
;
A
#
# COMPACT_ATOMS: atom_id res chain seq x y z
N MET A 1 -20.80 3.43 -10.69
CA MET A 1 -20.40 4.80 -10.27
C MET A 1 -19.04 5.21 -10.83
N LYS A 2 -18.23 4.24 -11.22
CA LYS A 2 -16.92 4.40 -11.87
C LYS A 2 -16.84 5.42 -13.01
N THR A 3 -17.75 5.41 -13.99
CA THR A 3 -17.72 6.38 -15.12
C THR A 3 -17.80 7.83 -14.65
N LEU A 4 -18.67 8.11 -13.67
CA LEU A 4 -18.84 9.45 -13.12
C LEU A 4 -17.57 9.91 -12.39
N ALA A 5 -16.97 9.03 -11.59
CA ALA A 5 -15.71 9.34 -10.90
C ALA A 5 -14.56 9.61 -11.88
N ILE A 6 -14.46 8.83 -12.97
CA ILE A 6 -13.46 9.05 -14.02
C ILE A 6 -13.72 10.40 -14.73
N ALA A 7 -14.98 10.74 -15.02
CA ALA A 7 -15.35 12.00 -15.66
C ALA A 7 -15.00 13.21 -14.78
N MET A 8 -15.25 13.11 -13.46
CA MET A 8 -14.83 14.12 -12.48
C MET A 8 -13.32 14.31 -12.47
N ALA A 9 -12.55 13.22 -12.48
CA ALA A 9 -11.09 13.27 -12.53
C ALA A 9 -10.57 13.92 -13.82
N CYS A 10 -11.16 13.56 -14.97
CA CYS A 10 -10.81 14.15 -16.26
C CYS A 10 -11.08 15.66 -16.27
N HIS A 11 -12.24 16.08 -15.77
CA HIS A 11 -12.59 17.49 -15.64
C HIS A 11 -11.60 18.24 -14.74
N LEU A 12 -11.29 17.69 -13.56
CA LEU A 12 -10.36 18.30 -12.62
C LEU A 12 -8.96 18.47 -13.24
N ILE A 13 -8.44 17.44 -13.92
CA ILE A 13 -7.13 17.49 -14.57
C ILE A 13 -7.12 18.51 -15.71
N ASN A 14 -8.16 18.56 -16.53
CA ASN A 14 -8.28 19.56 -17.59
C ASN A 14 -8.37 20.99 -17.01
N THR A 15 -9.13 21.19 -15.93
CA THR A 15 -9.21 22.48 -15.23
C THR A 15 -7.85 22.89 -14.67
N ALA A 16 -7.14 21.99 -13.98
CA ALA A 16 -5.80 22.27 -13.46
C ALA A 16 -4.81 22.60 -14.59
N TYR A 17 -4.92 21.92 -15.73
CA TYR A 17 -4.11 22.22 -16.91
C TYR A 17 -4.41 23.62 -17.46
N CYS A 18 -5.70 23.99 -17.63
CA CYS A 18 -6.08 25.35 -18.03
C CYS A 18 -5.54 26.41 -17.06
N GLN A 19 -5.67 26.17 -15.75
CA GLN A 19 -5.15 27.08 -14.71
C GLN A 19 -3.63 27.27 -14.81
N SER A 20 -2.89 26.22 -15.17
CA SER A 20 -1.43 26.30 -15.39
C SER A 20 -1.04 27.18 -16.58
N LEU A 21 -1.96 27.35 -17.54
CA LEU A 21 -1.83 28.25 -18.68
C LEU A 21 -2.39 29.66 -18.40
N GLY A 22 -2.86 29.92 -17.17
CA GLY A 22 -3.45 31.19 -16.76
C GLY A 22 -4.96 31.32 -17.04
N ASP A 23 -5.63 30.28 -17.51
CA ASP A 23 -7.08 30.26 -17.70
C ASP A 23 -7.81 29.80 -16.42
N MET A 24 -8.41 30.76 -15.72
CA MET A 24 -9.20 30.55 -14.50
C MET A 24 -10.72 30.53 -14.77
N SER A 25 -11.14 30.47 -16.04
CA SER A 25 -12.57 30.54 -16.41
C SER A 25 -13.35 29.24 -16.20
N GLN A 26 -12.66 28.13 -15.98
CA GLN A 26 -13.31 26.82 -15.83
C GLN A 26 -14.03 26.70 -14.48
N PRO A 27 -15.33 26.36 -14.44
CA PRO A 27 -16.06 26.16 -13.19
C PRO A 27 -15.58 24.91 -12.44
N SER A 28 -15.97 24.78 -11.17
CA SER A 28 -15.86 23.53 -10.44
C SER A 28 -16.77 22.46 -11.06
N TRP A 29 -16.58 21.18 -10.74
CA TRP A 29 -17.47 20.12 -11.26
C TRP A 29 -18.93 20.31 -10.80
N ASP A 30 -19.12 20.72 -9.55
CA ASP A 30 -20.45 20.91 -8.96
C ASP A 30 -21.18 22.10 -9.59
N ASP A 31 -20.43 23.15 -9.93
CA ASP A 31 -20.95 24.36 -10.59
C ASP A 31 -21.01 24.25 -12.13
N ALA A 32 -20.40 23.20 -12.71
CA ALA A 32 -20.38 23.02 -14.16
C ALA A 32 -21.80 22.77 -14.70
N PRO A 33 -22.16 23.36 -15.87
CA PRO A 33 -23.44 23.09 -16.51
C PRO A 33 -23.64 21.59 -16.79
N GLU A 34 -24.88 21.12 -16.68
CA GLU A 34 -25.20 19.70 -16.85
C GLU A 34 -24.75 19.16 -18.22
N GLN A 35 -24.91 19.95 -19.28
CA GLN A 35 -24.43 19.59 -20.62
C GLN A 35 -22.90 19.39 -20.67
N GLN A 36 -22.13 20.16 -19.89
CA GLN A 36 -20.68 20.00 -19.80
C GLN A 36 -20.32 18.70 -19.07
N ARG A 37 -20.99 18.41 -17.95
CA ARG A 37 -20.79 17.14 -17.23
C ARG A 37 -21.14 15.93 -18.10
N GLN A 38 -22.26 15.97 -18.82
CA GLN A 38 -22.67 14.93 -19.76
C GLN A 38 -21.68 14.75 -20.91
N SER A 39 -21.11 15.85 -21.43
CA SER A 39 -20.05 15.78 -22.44
C SER A 39 -18.79 15.08 -21.91
N MET A 40 -18.41 15.32 -20.65
CA MET A 40 -17.28 14.62 -20.02
C MET A 40 -17.58 13.12 -19.87
N VAL A 41 -18.78 12.77 -19.38
CA VAL A 41 -19.20 11.36 -19.23
C VAL A 41 -19.20 10.64 -20.58
N SER A 42 -19.75 11.26 -21.62
CA SER A 42 -19.78 10.69 -22.98
C SER A 42 -18.35 10.47 -23.52
N GLY A 43 -17.43 11.39 -23.26
CA GLY A 43 -16.02 11.24 -23.62
C GLY A 43 -15.34 10.07 -22.90
N VAL A 44 -15.63 9.88 -21.61
CA VAL A 44 -15.13 8.73 -20.85
C VAL A 44 -15.68 7.42 -21.41
N GLU A 45 -16.99 7.34 -21.65
CA GLU A 45 -17.63 6.15 -22.21
C GLU A 45 -17.04 5.77 -23.57
N MET A 46 -16.77 6.77 -24.41
CA MET A 46 -16.15 6.54 -25.72
C MET A 46 -14.74 5.95 -25.61
N HIS A 47 -13.90 6.44 -24.69
CA HIS A 47 -12.57 5.87 -24.44
C HIS A 47 -12.63 4.48 -23.78
N LEU A 48 -13.62 4.21 -22.93
CA LEU A 48 -13.81 2.89 -22.33
C LEU A 48 -14.28 1.87 -23.38
N ALA A 49 -15.16 2.27 -24.29
CA ALA A 49 -15.65 1.44 -25.38
C ALA A 49 -14.59 1.23 -26.49
N ASN A 50 -13.70 2.20 -26.69
CA ASN A 50 -12.65 2.18 -27.70
C ASN A 50 -11.26 2.45 -27.08
N PRO A 51 -10.65 1.47 -26.37
CA PRO A 51 -9.40 1.69 -25.65
C PRO A 51 -8.22 2.09 -26.56
N ASP A 52 -8.24 1.67 -27.82
CA ASP A 52 -7.17 1.96 -28.78
C ASP A 52 -7.38 3.26 -29.54
N ALA A 53 -8.50 3.98 -29.30
CA ALA A 53 -8.75 5.26 -29.92
C ALA A 53 -7.64 6.27 -29.58
N THR A 54 -7.12 6.89 -30.63
CA THR A 54 -6.14 7.96 -30.53
C THR A 54 -6.80 9.29 -30.13
N PRO A 55 -6.06 10.23 -29.52
CA PRO A 55 -6.55 11.58 -29.24
C PRO A 55 -7.22 12.27 -30.44
N GLU A 56 -6.66 12.08 -31.64
CA GLU A 56 -7.21 12.59 -32.90
C GLU A 56 -8.57 11.97 -33.22
N GLN A 57 -8.69 10.64 -33.19
CA GLN A 57 -9.97 9.97 -33.47
C GLN A 57 -11.06 10.34 -32.46
N THR A 58 -10.68 10.56 -31.21
CA THR A 58 -11.61 11.01 -30.17
C THR A 58 -12.03 12.47 -30.38
N HIS A 59 -11.11 13.33 -30.81
CA HIS A 59 -11.42 14.71 -31.20
C HIS A 59 -12.35 14.75 -32.43
N GLU A 60 -12.08 13.96 -33.47
CA GLU A 60 -12.96 13.86 -34.65
C GLU A 60 -14.38 13.40 -34.28
N SER A 61 -14.48 12.45 -33.34
CA SER A 61 -15.77 11.96 -32.85
C SER A 61 -16.53 13.06 -32.09
N TRP A 62 -15.82 13.82 -31.24
CA TRP A 62 -16.36 15.00 -30.58
C TRP A 62 -16.81 16.06 -31.59
N TYR A 63 -15.96 16.35 -32.59
CA TYR A 63 -16.23 17.33 -33.65
C TYR A 63 -17.51 16.98 -34.40
N LYS A 64 -17.65 15.74 -34.88
CA LYS A 64 -18.86 15.26 -35.59
C LYS A 64 -20.12 15.34 -34.74
N SER A 65 -20.01 14.98 -33.46
CA SER A 65 -21.13 15.08 -32.52
C SER A 65 -21.58 16.54 -32.34
N LYS A 66 -20.62 17.44 -32.13
CA LYS A 66 -20.90 18.88 -31.97
C LYS A 66 -21.36 19.54 -33.26
N GLU A 67 -20.85 19.14 -34.42
CA GLU A 67 -21.34 19.58 -35.72
C GLU A 67 -22.81 19.22 -35.92
N ALA A 68 -23.21 17.99 -35.58
CA ALA A 68 -24.60 17.56 -35.64
C ALA A 68 -25.52 18.32 -34.67
N GLU A 69 -24.98 18.75 -33.52
CA GLU A 69 -25.66 19.64 -32.58
C GLU A 69 -25.71 21.12 -33.06
N GLY A 70 -25.05 21.46 -34.17
CA GLY A 70 -25.03 22.81 -34.75
C GLY A 70 -23.97 23.73 -34.16
N TRP A 71 -22.88 23.18 -33.62
CA TRP A 71 -21.73 23.97 -33.18
C TRP A 71 -20.87 24.44 -34.35
N LYS A 72 -20.16 25.54 -34.12
CA LYS A 72 -19.27 26.17 -35.10
C LYS A 72 -18.04 26.74 -34.40
N TYR A 73 -17.06 27.15 -35.20
CA TYR A 73 -15.89 27.86 -34.71
C TYR A 73 -16.23 29.25 -34.14
N GLY A 74 -15.58 29.59 -33.03
CA GLY A 74 -15.53 30.94 -32.48
C GLY A 74 -14.36 31.08 -31.51
N GLU A 75 -13.80 32.27 -31.38
CA GLU A 75 -12.56 32.52 -30.60
C GLU A 75 -12.72 32.24 -29.10
N VAL A 76 -13.95 32.38 -28.58
CA VAL A 76 -14.29 32.13 -27.19
C VAL A 76 -15.45 31.14 -27.16
N LYS A 77 -15.43 30.22 -26.20
CA LYS A 77 -16.51 29.26 -26.02
C LYS A 77 -17.79 30.00 -25.60
N ASP A 78 -18.85 29.84 -26.39
CA ASP A 78 -20.17 30.44 -26.14
C ASP A 78 -21.23 29.35 -26.29
N LEU A 79 -21.89 29.00 -25.17
CA LEU A 79 -22.90 27.94 -25.15
C LEU A 79 -24.19 28.34 -25.87
N GLU A 80 -24.56 29.63 -25.83
CA GLU A 80 -25.79 30.13 -26.45
C GLU A 80 -25.64 30.19 -27.97
N LYS A 81 -24.49 30.67 -28.45
CA LYS A 81 -24.17 30.73 -29.89
C LYS A 81 -23.64 29.42 -30.47
N LYS A 82 -23.39 28.42 -29.60
CA LYS A 82 -22.75 27.14 -29.94
C LYS A 82 -21.40 27.34 -30.64
N GLU A 83 -20.55 28.17 -30.06
CA GLU A 83 -19.21 28.46 -30.56
C GLU A 83 -18.15 27.79 -29.67
N HIS A 84 -17.13 27.19 -30.29
CA HIS A 84 -16.01 26.59 -29.56
C HIS A 84 -14.66 26.86 -30.25
N PRO A 85 -13.61 27.27 -29.51
CA PRO A 85 -12.30 27.59 -30.09
C PRO A 85 -11.57 26.38 -30.67
N CYS A 86 -11.93 25.18 -30.21
CA CYS A 86 -11.37 23.91 -30.73
C CYS A 86 -12.17 23.32 -31.89
N PHE A 87 -13.15 24.03 -32.46
CA PHE A 87 -13.90 23.55 -33.62
C PHE A 87 -13.08 23.74 -34.91
N LEU A 88 -11.94 23.05 -34.97
CA LEU A 88 -10.95 23.03 -36.03
C LEU A 88 -10.54 21.57 -36.31
N PRO A 89 -10.01 21.25 -37.51
CA PRO A 89 -9.34 19.99 -37.77
C PRO A 89 -8.25 19.71 -36.73
N TYR A 90 -8.05 18.45 -36.36
CA TYR A 90 -7.11 18.09 -35.29
C TYR A 90 -5.72 18.65 -35.54
N ASP A 91 -5.21 18.54 -36.78
CA ASP A 91 -3.89 19.05 -37.15
C ASP A 91 -3.71 20.56 -36.95
N GLU A 92 -4.79 21.33 -37.08
CA GLU A 92 -4.80 22.79 -36.93
C GLU A 92 -4.98 23.25 -35.47
N LEU A 93 -5.25 22.33 -34.54
CA LEU A 93 -5.35 22.68 -33.13
C LEU A 93 -3.99 23.14 -32.57
N PRO A 94 -3.98 24.19 -31.73
CA PRO A 94 -2.83 24.53 -30.92
C PRO A 94 -2.38 23.34 -30.05
N LEU A 95 -1.08 23.26 -29.77
CA LEU A 95 -0.51 22.18 -28.97
C LEU A 95 -1.15 22.10 -27.57
N GLU A 96 -1.54 23.24 -27.02
CA GLU A 96 -2.19 23.36 -25.73
C GLU A 96 -3.59 22.72 -25.75
N GLN A 97 -4.31 22.78 -26.88
CA GLN A 97 -5.61 22.12 -26.99
C GLN A 97 -5.43 20.62 -27.21
N LYS A 98 -4.49 20.20 -28.06
CA LYS A 98 -4.15 18.78 -28.26
C LYS A 98 -3.75 18.11 -26.95
N ALA A 99 -2.99 18.81 -26.09
CA ALA A 99 -2.56 18.30 -24.79
C ALA A 99 -3.73 17.86 -23.91
N LYS A 100 -4.89 18.53 -24.00
CA LYS A 100 -6.09 18.17 -23.24
C LYS A 100 -6.59 16.78 -23.61
N ASP A 101 -6.58 16.42 -24.90
CA ASP A 101 -7.00 15.11 -25.36
C ASP A 101 -6.06 13.99 -24.87
N TYR A 102 -4.74 14.26 -24.87
CA TYR A 102 -3.76 13.33 -24.29
C TYR A 102 -3.97 13.14 -22.78
N LEU A 103 -4.18 14.23 -22.03
CA LEU A 103 -4.43 14.18 -20.59
C LEU A 103 -5.74 13.47 -20.26
N PHE A 104 -6.79 13.74 -21.02
CA PHE A 104 -8.08 13.09 -20.87
C PHE A 104 -7.95 11.57 -21.07
N ARG A 105 -7.37 11.15 -22.20
CA ARG A 105 -7.13 9.74 -22.50
C ARG A 105 -6.27 9.06 -21.43
N ALA A 106 -5.17 9.69 -21.03
CA ALA A 106 -4.28 9.14 -20.00
C ALA A 106 -5.01 8.92 -18.67
N THR A 107 -5.87 9.88 -18.29
CA THR A 107 -6.69 9.80 -17.06
C THR A 107 -7.68 8.63 -17.13
N VAL A 108 -8.43 8.51 -18.23
CA VAL A 108 -9.37 7.39 -18.40
C VAL A 108 -8.63 6.05 -18.32
N HIS A 109 -7.49 5.94 -19.00
CA HIS A 109 -6.70 4.71 -19.02
C HIS A 109 -6.09 4.34 -17.67
N ALA A 110 -5.68 5.34 -16.88
CA ALA A 110 -5.17 5.11 -15.53
C ALA A 110 -6.25 4.58 -14.58
N LEU A 111 -7.50 5.00 -14.78
CA LEU A 111 -8.60 4.75 -13.85
C LEU A 111 -9.57 3.64 -14.31
N LYS A 112 -9.51 3.20 -15.57
CA LYS A 112 -10.46 2.20 -16.14
C LYS A 112 -10.50 0.86 -15.41
N ASN A 113 -9.46 0.51 -14.66
CA ASN A 113 -9.37 -0.74 -13.91
C ASN A 113 -9.69 -0.57 -12.41
N MET A 114 -10.09 0.63 -11.96
CA MET A 114 -10.55 0.78 -10.58
C MET A 114 -11.81 -0.07 -10.37
N PRO A 115 -11.90 -0.82 -9.26
CA PRO A 115 -13.09 -1.59 -8.94
C PRO A 115 -14.26 -0.63 -8.65
N ASP A 116 -15.46 -1.02 -9.06
CA ASP A 116 -16.67 -0.36 -8.55
C ASP A 116 -16.86 -0.69 -7.05
N GLU A 117 -17.67 0.10 -6.33
CA GLU A 117 -17.89 -0.08 -4.89
C GLU A 117 -18.33 -1.50 -4.52
N ASP A 118 -19.27 -2.06 -5.28
CA ASP A 118 -19.75 -3.43 -5.09
C ASP A 118 -18.65 -4.49 -5.33
N GLU A 119 -17.79 -4.26 -6.33
CA GLU A 119 -16.68 -5.14 -6.66
C GLU A 119 -15.60 -5.10 -5.58
N PHE A 120 -15.31 -3.91 -5.05
CA PHE A 120 -14.41 -3.73 -3.91
C PHE A 120 -14.94 -4.45 -2.66
N LEU A 121 -16.24 -4.29 -2.35
CA LEU A 121 -16.86 -4.97 -1.22
C LEU A 121 -16.80 -6.50 -1.38
N ALA A 122 -17.08 -7.01 -2.59
CA ALA A 122 -16.98 -8.44 -2.89
C ALA A 122 -15.54 -8.98 -2.73
N LEU A 123 -14.55 -8.28 -3.29
CA LEU A 123 -13.13 -8.61 -3.13
C LEU A 123 -12.70 -8.59 -1.66
N SER A 124 -13.15 -7.59 -0.89
CA SER A 124 -12.85 -7.50 0.54
C SER A 124 -13.40 -8.69 1.32
N ALA A 125 -14.65 -9.10 1.03
CA ALA A 125 -15.29 -10.25 1.65
C ALA A 125 -14.58 -11.57 1.27
N GLU A 126 -14.16 -11.71 0.02
CA GLU A 126 -13.36 -12.84 -0.43
C GLU A 126 -12.02 -12.92 0.30
N VAL A 127 -11.30 -11.80 0.43
CA VAL A 127 -10.03 -11.74 1.18
C VAL A 127 -10.23 -12.14 2.64
N VAL A 128 -11.30 -11.69 3.29
CA VAL A 128 -11.64 -12.10 4.67
C VAL A 128 -11.88 -13.61 4.74
N SER A 129 -12.65 -14.17 3.80
CA SER A 129 -12.91 -15.62 3.74
C SER A 129 -11.63 -16.42 3.55
N LEU A 130 -10.74 -15.98 2.66
CA LEU A 130 -9.45 -16.63 2.42
C LEU A 130 -8.56 -16.60 3.67
N ARG A 131 -8.49 -15.45 4.36
CA ARG A 131 -7.76 -15.33 5.64
C ARG A 131 -8.32 -16.30 6.68
N GLN A 132 -9.64 -16.39 6.81
CA GLN A 132 -10.29 -17.35 7.73
C GLN A 132 -9.98 -18.80 7.36
N LYS A 133 -10.01 -19.15 6.07
CA LYS A 133 -9.64 -20.49 5.59
C LYS A 133 -8.19 -20.84 5.93
N VAL A 134 -7.25 -19.91 5.73
CA VAL A 134 -5.83 -20.11 6.08
C VAL A 134 -5.66 -20.33 7.58
N VAL A 135 -6.33 -19.53 8.42
CA VAL A 135 -6.31 -19.70 9.87
C VAL A 135 -6.90 -21.06 10.27
N TYR A 136 -8.03 -21.44 9.70
CA TYR A 136 -8.65 -22.74 9.96
C TYR A 136 -7.73 -23.90 9.56
N GLN A 137 -7.13 -23.87 8.37
CA GLN A 137 -6.19 -24.89 7.92
C GLN A 137 -4.96 -24.98 8.83
N LYS A 138 -4.42 -23.84 9.25
CA LYS A 138 -3.32 -23.79 10.23
C LYS A 138 -3.73 -24.42 11.56
N ASN A 139 -4.91 -24.12 12.06
CA ASN A 139 -5.42 -24.70 13.32
C ASN A 139 -5.67 -26.20 13.20
N VAL A 140 -6.24 -26.67 12.08
CA VAL A 140 -6.43 -28.10 11.79
C VAL A 140 -5.08 -28.80 11.71
N ALA A 141 -4.08 -28.22 11.04
CA ALA A 141 -2.73 -28.79 10.99
C ALA A 141 -2.08 -28.89 12.38
N ILE A 142 -2.28 -27.87 13.25
CA ILE A 142 -1.79 -27.89 14.64
C ILE A 142 -2.52 -28.96 15.46
N SER A 143 -3.83 -29.11 15.33
CA SER A 143 -4.62 -30.07 16.09
C SER A 143 -4.51 -31.51 15.59
N SER A 144 -4.18 -31.72 14.32
CA SER A 144 -3.96 -33.06 13.72
C SER A 144 -2.52 -33.54 13.79
N ALA A 145 -1.59 -32.67 14.20
CA ALA A 145 -0.24 -33.09 14.55
C ALA A 145 -0.28 -34.00 15.78
N GLN A 146 -0.07 -35.30 15.59
CA GLN A 146 0.19 -36.20 16.72
C GLN A 146 1.46 -35.71 17.46
N PRO A 147 1.51 -35.79 18.80
CA PRO A 147 2.76 -35.62 19.51
C PRO A 147 3.74 -36.68 19.00
N ALA A 148 4.77 -36.23 18.30
CA ALA A 148 5.86 -37.10 17.88
C ALA A 148 6.46 -37.78 19.12
N PRO A 149 6.86 -39.07 19.06
CA PRO A 149 7.53 -39.73 20.16
C PRO A 149 8.73 -38.90 20.59
N ILE A 150 8.80 -38.58 21.88
CA ILE A 150 9.98 -37.97 22.49
C ILE A 150 11.14 -38.95 22.35
N ALA A 151 12.31 -38.41 21.98
CA ALA A 151 13.60 -39.07 21.83
C ALA A 151 13.91 -39.67 20.46
N GLN A 152 14.28 -38.80 19.52
CA GLN A 152 15.53 -38.90 18.79
C GLN A 152 15.95 -37.48 18.40
N ALA A 153 17.21 -37.12 18.63
CA ALA A 153 17.75 -35.81 18.26
C ALA A 153 17.60 -35.62 16.75
N MET A 154 16.52 -34.95 16.33
CA MET A 154 16.31 -34.59 14.93
C MET A 154 17.46 -33.65 14.54
N LYS A 155 18.26 -34.06 13.55
CA LYS A 155 19.20 -33.14 12.90
C LYS A 155 18.41 -31.90 12.47
N PRO A 156 18.91 -30.68 12.73
CA PRO A 156 18.18 -29.47 12.37
C PRO A 156 17.91 -29.47 10.86
N ILE A 157 16.62 -29.48 10.49
CA ILE A 157 16.20 -29.32 9.09
C ILE A 157 16.44 -27.86 8.73
N GLY A 158 17.44 -27.61 7.88
CA GLY A 158 17.79 -26.28 7.42
C GLY A 158 18.94 -26.32 6.42
N THR A 159 19.27 -25.16 5.86
CA THR A 159 20.40 -24.98 4.94
C THR A 159 21.62 -24.55 5.75
N PRO A 160 22.72 -25.33 5.75
CA PRO A 160 23.93 -24.94 6.43
C PRO A 160 24.62 -23.81 5.67
N ILE A 161 24.86 -22.70 6.35
CA ILE A 161 25.56 -21.53 5.79
C ILE A 161 26.76 -21.19 6.67
N GLN A 162 27.86 -20.81 6.03
CA GLN A 162 29.09 -20.37 6.70
C GLN A 162 29.27 -18.87 6.56
N TYR A 163 29.58 -18.20 7.67
CA TYR A 163 29.99 -16.80 7.65
C TYR A 163 31.47 -16.67 7.30
N ILE A 164 31.76 -15.99 6.20
CA ILE A 164 33.11 -15.77 5.65
C ILE A 164 33.50 -14.29 5.62
N GLY A 165 32.74 -13.43 6.32
CA GLY A 165 33.03 -12.01 6.39
C GLY A 165 34.30 -11.69 7.19
N ASN A 166 34.73 -10.43 7.09
CA ASN A 166 35.97 -9.96 7.74
C ASN A 166 35.78 -9.58 9.22
N LYS A 167 34.53 -9.49 9.71
CA LYS A 167 34.24 -9.13 11.10
C LYS A 167 34.35 -10.37 11.99
N SER A 168 34.84 -10.21 13.21
CA SER A 168 34.89 -11.30 14.19
C SER A 168 33.50 -11.78 14.62
N LEU A 169 32.52 -10.87 14.63
CA LEU A 169 31.13 -11.14 14.97
C LEU A 169 30.21 -10.37 14.00
N TYR A 170 29.28 -11.08 13.38
CA TYR A 170 28.17 -10.53 12.62
C TYR A 170 26.87 -10.74 13.39
N LYS A 171 25.97 -9.75 13.39
CA LYS A 171 24.62 -9.88 13.93
C LYS A 171 23.61 -9.48 12.86
N ASP A 172 22.66 -10.35 12.57
CA ASP A 172 21.60 -10.06 11.61
C ASP A 172 20.58 -9.09 12.18
N HIS A 173 20.56 -7.88 11.64
CA HIS A 173 19.52 -6.89 11.84
C HIS A 173 18.65 -6.72 10.59
N LEU A 174 19.13 -7.15 9.42
CA LEU A 174 18.50 -6.87 8.12
C LEU A 174 17.27 -7.74 7.91
N TYR A 175 17.34 -9.02 8.29
CA TYR A 175 16.22 -9.96 8.17
C TYR A 175 15.50 -10.18 9.50
N GLY A 176 15.92 -9.45 10.55
CA GLY A 176 15.35 -9.52 11.88
C GLY A 176 15.41 -10.93 12.48
N SER A 177 16.38 -11.76 12.10
CA SER A 177 16.58 -13.07 12.72
C SER A 177 17.30 -12.95 14.07
N ALA A 178 18.01 -11.83 14.29
CA ALA A 178 18.87 -11.59 15.45
C ALA A 178 20.00 -12.62 15.62
N LEU A 179 20.24 -13.45 14.60
CA LEU A 179 21.30 -14.45 14.62
C LEU A 179 22.66 -13.78 14.65
N THR A 180 23.57 -14.39 15.42
CA THR A 180 24.96 -13.95 15.50
C THR A 180 25.89 -14.99 14.92
N PHE A 181 26.82 -14.58 14.06
CA PHE A 181 27.81 -15.46 13.44
C PHE A 181 29.20 -15.02 13.83
N GLU A 182 29.97 -15.93 14.42
CA GLU A 182 31.42 -15.75 14.56
C GLU A 182 32.12 -16.01 13.21
N GLN A 183 33.28 -15.40 12.99
CA GLN A 183 34.04 -15.60 11.75
C GLN A 183 34.34 -17.09 11.52
N GLY A 184 33.93 -17.62 10.37
CA GLY A 184 34.08 -19.03 10.01
C GLY A 184 33.01 -19.97 10.58
N GLN A 185 32.10 -19.49 11.43
CA GLN A 185 31.04 -20.29 12.03
C GLN A 185 30.03 -20.76 10.98
N VAL A 186 29.62 -22.02 11.11
CA VAL A 186 28.56 -22.63 10.31
C VAL A 186 27.29 -22.71 11.16
N ARG A 187 26.17 -22.24 10.63
CA ARG A 187 24.84 -22.37 11.27
C ARG A 187 23.85 -23.01 10.32
N THR A 188 22.96 -23.83 10.87
CA THR A 188 21.86 -24.44 10.11
C THR A 188 20.63 -23.55 10.23
N VAL A 189 20.29 -22.80 9.17
CA VAL A 189 19.18 -21.83 9.19
C VAL A 189 18.01 -22.28 8.29
N PRO A 190 16.78 -21.79 8.50
CA PRO A 190 15.65 -22.06 7.60
C PRO A 190 15.94 -21.66 6.14
N SER A 191 15.38 -22.39 5.17
CA SER A 191 15.63 -22.19 3.73
C SER A 191 15.43 -20.76 3.26
N ASP A 192 14.38 -20.10 3.72
CA ASP A 192 14.02 -18.75 3.28
C ASP A 192 15.02 -17.70 3.79
N LEU A 193 15.49 -17.90 5.03
CA LEU A 193 16.53 -17.08 5.64
C LEU A 193 17.89 -17.34 4.98
N ALA A 194 18.20 -18.59 4.65
CA ALA A 194 19.41 -18.95 3.90
C ALA A 194 19.42 -18.28 2.53
N ALA A 195 18.31 -18.32 1.78
CA ALA A 195 18.20 -17.66 0.48
C ALA A 195 18.41 -16.14 0.57
N SER A 196 18.08 -15.53 1.71
CA SER A 196 18.31 -14.11 1.96
C SER A 196 19.77 -13.84 2.32
N LEU A 197 20.31 -14.56 3.31
CA LEU A 197 21.70 -14.40 3.76
C LEU A 197 22.72 -14.72 2.65
N LEU A 198 22.45 -15.71 1.80
CA LEU A 198 23.34 -16.08 0.68
C LEU A 198 23.38 -15.05 -0.46
N LYS A 199 22.54 -14.01 -0.44
CA LYS A 199 22.68 -12.85 -1.36
C LYS A 199 23.86 -11.96 -0.99
N HIS A 200 24.36 -12.09 0.23
CA HIS A 200 25.46 -11.30 0.74
C HIS A 200 26.80 -12.02 0.52
N PRO A 201 27.86 -11.29 0.11
CA PRO A 201 29.16 -11.88 -0.19
C PRO A 201 29.86 -12.45 1.05
N GLU A 202 29.40 -12.07 2.24
CA GLU A 202 29.91 -12.52 3.53
C GLU A 202 29.35 -13.88 3.98
N PHE A 203 28.46 -14.50 3.21
CA PHE A 203 27.90 -15.83 3.48
C PHE A 203 28.07 -16.76 2.27
N LYS A 204 28.34 -18.03 2.55
CA LYS A 204 28.36 -19.10 1.54
C LYS A 204 27.63 -20.35 2.01
N LEU A 205 27.15 -21.14 1.06
CA LEU A 205 26.60 -22.46 1.34
C LEU A 205 27.72 -23.35 1.88
N TYR A 206 27.47 -24.03 3.00
CA TYR A 206 28.40 -25.01 3.51
C TYR A 206 28.05 -26.40 2.95
N ILE A 207 28.84 -26.86 1.97
CA ILE A 207 28.76 -28.23 1.46
C ILE A 207 29.79 -29.02 2.25
N GLY A 208 29.35 -29.89 3.15
CA GLY A 208 30.28 -30.71 3.94
C GLY A 208 31.07 -31.63 3.03
N ASP A 209 32.40 -31.56 3.09
CA ASP A 209 33.24 -32.59 2.49
C ASP A 209 33.02 -33.91 3.24
N GLU A 210 32.71 -34.98 2.51
CA GLU A 210 33.01 -36.34 2.95
C GLU A 210 34.55 -36.48 2.97
N SER A 211 35.17 -36.19 4.11
CA SER A 211 36.54 -36.59 4.37
C SER A 211 36.70 -37.07 5.81
N PRO A 212 37.54 -38.10 6.02
CA PRO A 212 37.37 -39.06 7.10
C PRO A 212 37.61 -38.45 8.46
N ILE A 213 36.84 -38.96 9.42
CA ILE A 213 36.88 -38.72 10.85
C ILE A 213 38.34 -38.69 11.34
N LEU A 214 38.88 -37.49 11.55
CA LEU A 214 39.91 -37.25 12.55
C LEU A 214 39.16 -36.88 13.84
N PRO A 215 39.58 -37.40 15.01
CA PRO A 215 38.92 -37.07 16.27
C PRO A 215 39.22 -35.60 16.57
N ALA A 216 38.28 -34.72 16.21
CA ALA A 216 38.31 -33.35 16.65
C ALA A 216 38.20 -33.35 18.19
N SER A 217 39.17 -32.71 18.82
CA SER A 217 39.21 -32.40 20.26
C SER A 217 37.86 -31.92 20.77
N GLU A 218 37.48 -32.38 21.96
CA GLU A 218 36.18 -32.19 22.64
C GLU A 218 35.76 -30.72 22.87
N ASP A 219 36.56 -29.73 22.49
CA ASP A 219 36.37 -28.29 22.77
C ASP A 219 35.61 -27.46 21.70
N GLN A 220 35.12 -28.06 20.60
CA GLN A 220 34.49 -27.29 19.50
C GLN A 220 33.00 -27.58 19.24
N LEU A 221 32.29 -28.29 20.13
CA LEU A 221 30.82 -28.30 20.08
C LEU A 221 30.27 -26.97 20.65
N GLN A 222 30.39 -25.88 19.89
CA GLN A 222 29.46 -24.76 20.05
C GLN A 222 28.06 -25.30 19.71
N THR A 223 27.19 -25.36 20.71
CA THR A 223 25.80 -25.78 20.56
C THR A 223 25.10 -24.87 19.55
N ASP A 224 24.58 -25.43 18.45
CA ASP A 224 23.81 -24.69 17.44
C ASP A 224 22.50 -24.16 18.06
N ASP A 225 22.54 -22.94 18.58
CA ASP A 225 21.45 -22.26 19.28
C ASP A 225 20.48 -21.52 18.32
N THR A 226 20.64 -21.74 17.00
CA THR A 226 19.89 -21.05 15.95
C THR A 226 18.38 -21.14 16.16
N SER A 227 17.85 -22.32 16.48
CA SER A 227 16.41 -22.50 16.73
C SER A 227 15.91 -21.71 17.95
N ALA A 228 16.71 -21.62 19.02
CA ALA A 228 16.36 -20.89 20.22
C ALA A 228 16.36 -19.36 19.99
N ILE A 229 17.35 -18.85 19.26
CA ILE A 229 17.44 -17.43 18.91
C ILE A 229 16.26 -17.03 18.00
N LEU A 230 15.96 -17.83 16.98
CA LEU A 230 14.83 -17.57 16.07
C LEU A 230 13.48 -17.61 16.81
N ALA A 231 13.29 -18.57 17.72
CA ALA A 231 12.08 -18.64 18.54
C ALA A 231 11.91 -17.40 19.42
N LYS A 232 13.00 -16.94 20.07
CA LYS A 232 12.99 -15.74 20.90
C LYS A 232 12.74 -14.46 20.09
N SER A 233 13.34 -14.34 18.90
CA SER A 233 13.09 -13.23 17.97
C SER A 233 11.63 -13.19 17.51
N ASN A 234 11.07 -14.33 17.12
CA ASN A 234 9.69 -14.40 16.69
C ASN A 234 8.71 -14.11 17.83
N ALA A 235 9.00 -14.56 19.06
CA ALA A 235 8.20 -14.25 20.24
C ALA A 235 8.20 -12.74 20.53
N ALA A 236 9.38 -12.10 20.51
CA ALA A 236 9.51 -10.66 20.73
C ALA A 236 8.75 -9.84 19.66
N LYS A 237 8.86 -10.22 18.37
CA LYS A 237 8.10 -9.58 17.29
C LYS A 237 6.58 -9.73 17.45
N LYS A 238 6.13 -10.88 17.94
CA LYS A 238 4.71 -11.13 18.21
C LYS A 238 4.22 -10.25 19.35
N GLU A 239 4.97 -10.13 20.43
CA GLU A 239 4.65 -9.26 21.56
C GLU A 239 4.61 -7.77 21.16
N GLU A 240 5.57 -7.32 20.36
CA GLU A 240 5.63 -5.96 19.81
C GLU A 240 4.41 -5.66 18.93
N SER A 241 4.10 -6.54 17.97
CA SER A 241 2.93 -6.40 17.11
C SER A 241 1.61 -6.42 17.88
N GLU A 242 1.49 -7.26 18.91
CA GLU A 242 0.33 -7.29 19.81
C GLU A 242 0.22 -6.02 20.67
N LEU A 243 1.33 -5.37 21.00
CA LEU A 243 1.34 -4.10 21.72
C LEU A 243 0.93 -2.94 20.79
N GLU A 244 1.49 -2.88 19.58
CA GLU A 244 1.12 -1.89 18.56
C GLU A 244 -0.38 -1.97 18.22
N GLN A 245 -0.91 -3.17 18.08
CA GLN A 245 -2.35 -3.36 17.83
C GLN A 245 -3.19 -2.85 19.00
N ARG A 246 -2.79 -3.12 20.24
CA ARG A 246 -3.49 -2.58 21.43
C ARG A 246 -3.43 -1.05 21.50
N VAL A 247 -2.29 -0.46 21.13
CA VAL A 247 -2.14 1.01 21.06
C VAL A 247 -3.09 1.60 20.02
N PHE A 248 -3.17 0.96 18.86
CA PHE A 248 -4.08 1.38 17.79
C PHE A 248 -5.55 1.32 18.21
N ASP A 249 -5.99 0.20 18.79
CA ASP A 249 -7.37 -0.01 19.25
C ASP A 249 -7.76 1.02 20.35
N GLU A 250 -6.82 1.36 21.22
CA GLU A 250 -7.03 2.37 22.27
C GLU A 250 -7.18 3.78 21.68
N ILE A 251 -6.32 4.15 20.71
CA ILE A 251 -6.41 5.44 20.00
C ILE A 251 -7.74 5.54 19.23
N GLU A 252 -8.20 4.45 18.60
CA GLU A 252 -9.48 4.41 17.91
C GLU A 252 -10.65 4.63 18.89
N THR A 253 -10.57 4.03 20.08
CA THR A 253 -11.56 4.20 21.15
C THR A 253 -11.62 5.66 21.59
N VAL A 254 -10.49 6.31 21.84
CA VAL A 254 -10.40 7.75 22.13
C VAL A 254 -10.95 8.59 20.97
N GLY A 255 -10.72 8.16 19.72
CA GLY A 255 -11.25 8.78 18.51
C GLY A 255 -12.79 8.81 18.44
N LYS A 256 -13.47 7.92 19.16
CA LYS A 256 -14.94 7.85 19.23
C LYS A 256 -15.52 8.58 20.46
N MET A 257 -14.69 9.00 21.42
CA MET A 257 -15.15 9.67 22.64
C MET A 257 -15.64 11.10 22.41
N THR A 258 -16.52 11.56 23.30
CA THR A 258 -16.96 12.96 23.39
C THR A 258 -15.88 13.83 24.04
N LYS A 259 -16.04 15.16 23.94
CA LYS A 259 -15.09 16.12 24.53
C LYS A 259 -14.85 15.88 26.03
N ALA A 260 -15.92 15.66 26.78
CA ALA A 260 -15.83 15.37 28.22
C ALA A 260 -15.14 14.01 28.46
N GLY A 261 -15.48 12.99 27.67
CA GLY A 261 -14.88 11.66 27.77
C GLY A 261 -13.37 11.65 27.55
N VAL A 262 -12.85 12.40 26.57
CA VAL A 262 -11.40 12.49 26.33
C VAL A 262 -10.68 13.18 27.48
N ILE A 263 -11.26 14.24 28.05
CA ILE A 263 -10.68 14.96 29.20
C ILE A 263 -10.63 14.03 30.43
N GLU A 264 -11.71 13.32 30.71
CA GLU A 264 -11.80 12.37 31.81
C GLU A 264 -10.84 11.19 31.62
N TYR A 265 -10.76 10.65 30.40
CA TYR A 265 -9.84 9.57 30.03
C TYR A 265 -8.39 9.96 30.33
N VAL A 266 -7.94 11.11 29.83
CA VAL A 266 -6.56 11.58 30.02
C VAL A 266 -6.27 11.89 31.49
N GLN A 267 -7.24 12.46 32.20
CA GLN A 267 -7.10 12.71 33.64
C GLN A 267 -7.03 11.42 34.46
N THR A 268 -7.79 10.39 34.08
CA THR A 268 -7.86 9.13 34.85
C THR A 268 -6.67 8.22 34.56
N LYS A 269 -6.29 8.08 33.29
CA LYS A 269 -5.22 7.17 32.84
C LYS A 269 -3.82 7.77 32.99
N TYR A 270 -3.67 9.07 32.72
CA TYR A 270 -2.36 9.74 32.66
C TYR A 270 -2.19 10.82 33.72
N ASN A 271 -3.20 11.07 34.56
CA ASN A 271 -3.20 12.12 35.59
C ASN A 271 -2.87 13.52 35.03
N GLN A 272 -3.22 13.77 33.77
CA GLN A 272 -3.00 15.05 33.11
C GLN A 272 -4.30 15.83 32.97
N LYS A 273 -4.26 17.13 33.26
CA LYS A 273 -5.41 18.03 33.10
C LYS A 273 -5.42 18.64 31.72
N LEU A 274 -6.46 18.37 30.95
CA LEU A 274 -6.69 19.00 29.65
C LEU A 274 -7.61 20.22 29.78
N SER A 275 -7.29 21.28 29.04
CA SER A 275 -8.10 22.50 29.01
C SER A 275 -9.43 22.25 28.26
N PRO A 276 -10.58 22.61 28.85
CA PRO A 276 -11.88 22.47 28.19
C PRO A 276 -12.10 23.49 27.06
N GLN A 277 -11.20 24.47 26.89
CA GLN A 277 -11.26 25.44 25.78
C GLN A 277 -10.75 24.86 24.44
N LEU A 278 -10.00 23.76 24.47
CA LEU A 278 -9.46 23.12 23.26
C LEU A 278 -10.56 22.51 22.39
N SER A 279 -10.34 22.43 21.08
CA SER A 279 -11.26 21.73 20.16
C SER A 279 -11.25 20.21 20.41
N LEU A 280 -12.29 19.49 19.97
CA LEU A 280 -12.38 18.03 20.11
C LEU A 280 -11.20 17.33 19.40
N THR A 281 -10.80 17.84 18.24
CA THR A 281 -9.65 17.35 17.48
C THR A 281 -8.35 17.49 18.28
N GLN A 282 -8.10 18.68 18.85
CA GLN A 282 -6.90 18.94 19.66
C GLN A 282 -6.88 18.12 20.96
N LEU A 283 -8.04 17.82 21.55
CA LEU A 283 -8.12 16.97 22.73
C LEU A 283 -7.80 15.52 22.42
N ARG A 284 -8.30 14.99 21.29
CA ARG A 284 -7.98 13.64 20.81
C ARG A 284 -6.51 13.50 20.45
N GLU A 285 -5.94 14.51 19.80
CA GLU A 285 -4.51 14.56 19.48
C GLU A 285 -3.66 14.52 20.76
N LYS A 286 -3.97 15.36 21.75
CA LYS A 286 -3.27 15.31 23.06
C LYS A 286 -3.43 13.98 23.79
N ALA A 287 -4.56 13.30 23.64
CA ALA A 287 -4.77 11.98 24.22
C ALA A 287 -3.94 10.90 23.50
N ALA A 288 -3.86 10.96 22.17
CA ALA A 288 -2.98 10.10 21.39
C ALA A 288 -1.49 10.35 21.73
N ASP A 289 -1.09 11.61 21.92
CA ASP A 289 0.26 11.96 22.38
C ASP A 289 0.56 11.35 23.75
N CYS A 290 -0.41 11.35 24.68
CA CYS A 290 -0.23 10.71 25.98
C CYS A 290 -0.04 9.19 25.84
N ILE A 291 -0.85 8.53 25.00
CA ILE A 291 -0.72 7.08 24.72
C ILE A 291 0.67 6.77 24.13
N ASN A 292 1.15 7.58 23.19
CA ASN A 292 2.45 7.37 22.55
C ASN A 292 3.62 7.68 23.49
N GLN A 293 3.51 8.69 24.35
CA GLN A 293 4.59 9.14 25.22
C GLN A 293 4.72 8.29 26.50
N PHE A 294 3.59 7.90 27.11
CA PHE A 294 3.57 7.19 28.39
C PHE A 294 3.23 5.70 28.25
N GLY A 295 2.84 5.26 27.05
CA GLY A 295 2.40 3.89 26.79
C GLY A 295 0.97 3.64 27.28
N LEU A 296 0.48 2.42 27.06
CA LEU A 296 -0.82 1.99 27.57
C LEU A 296 -0.76 1.78 29.09
N VAL A 297 -1.75 2.35 29.81
CA VAL A 297 -1.90 2.27 31.28
C VAL A 297 -3.13 1.47 31.68
#